data_AF-A0A7Y6PJA9-F1
#
_entry.id   AF-A0A7Y6PJA9-F1
#
_cell.length_a   1.000
_cell.length_b   1.000
_cell.length_c   1.000
_cell.angle_alpha   90.00
_cell.angle_beta   90.00
_cell.angle_gamma   90.00
#
_symmetry.space_group_name_H-M   'P 1'
#
loop_
_entity.id
_entity.type
_entity.pdbx_description
1 polymer ?
#
loop_
_entity_poly.entity_id
_entity_poly.type
_entity_poly.pdbx_seq_one_letter_code
_entity_poly.pdbx_strand_id
1 'polypeptide(L)' 'MTPRGVYVVFQRIGDDEWKVIAEVPRPPGLPAKRGRAAAIRIALGREPEPGESFAALQRSEWRNAQDV' A
#
# COMPACT_ATOMS: atom_id res chain seq x y z
N MET A 1 6.25 -20.36 -0.46
CA MET A 1 5.76 -19.64 -1.66
C MET A 1 6.29 -18.21 -1.58
N THR A 2 7.23 -17.83 -2.44
CA THR A 2 7.85 -16.49 -2.37
C THR A 2 6.84 -15.43 -2.78
N PRO A 3 6.63 -14.35 -1.99
CA PRO A 3 5.72 -13.29 -2.38
C PRO A 3 6.17 -12.67 -3.70
N ARG A 4 5.25 -12.58 -4.68
CA ARG A 4 5.50 -12.09 -6.05
C ARG A 4 5.64 -10.56 -6.13
N GLY A 5 6.16 -9.93 -5.07
CA GLY A 5 6.27 -8.48 -4.93
C GLY A 5 5.86 -7.98 -3.55
N VAL A 6 6.15 -6.72 -3.29
CA VAL A 6 5.83 -6.00 -2.05
C VAL A 6 5.02 -4.77 -2.42
N TYR A 7 3.97 -4.49 -1.65
CA TYR A 7 3.26 -3.22 -1.67
C TYR A 7 3.80 -2.31 -0.58
N VAL A 8 4.00 -1.05 -0.92
CA VAL A 8 4.29 0.03 0.02
C VAL A 8 2.97 0.76 0.24
N VAL A 9 2.54 0.83 1.51
CA VAL A 9 1.28 1.43 1.91
C VAL A 9 1.54 2.81 2.49
N PHE A 10 0.77 3.78 2.02
CA PHE A 10 0.82 5.17 2.42
C PHE A 10 -0.48 5.58 3.08
N GLN A 11 -0.38 6.45 4.07
CA GLN A 11 -1.51 7.18 4.66
C GLN A 11 -1.35 8.67 4.37
N ARG A 12 -2.42 9.31 3.92
CA ARG A 12 -2.48 10.77 3.83
C ARG A 12 -2.60 11.34 5.24
N ILE A 13 -1.67 12.17 5.66
CA ILE A 13 -1.62 12.80 6.99
C ILE A 13 -1.84 14.32 6.95
N GLY A 14 -1.85 14.90 5.75
CA GLY A 14 -2.18 16.29 5.49
C GLY A 14 -2.65 16.47 4.04
N ASP A 15 -2.92 17.70 3.62
CA ASP A 15 -3.47 17.93 2.27
C ASP A 15 -2.53 17.42 1.16
N ASP A 16 -1.23 17.65 1.27
CA ASP A 16 -0.24 17.17 0.29
C ASP A 16 0.80 16.23 0.90
N GLU A 17 0.53 15.74 2.12
CA GLU A 17 1.49 14.93 2.86
C GLU A 17 1.04 13.47 2.97
N TRP A 18 1.92 12.58 2.52
CA TRP A 18 1.75 11.14 2.58
C TRP A 18 2.88 10.51 3.37
N LYS A 19 2.54 9.62 4.29
CA LYS A 19 3.48 8.87 5.11
C LYS A 19 3.43 7.40 4.78
N VAL A 20 4.59 6.77 4.61
CA VAL A 20 4.69 5.30 4.53
C VAL A 20 4.35 4.72 5.91
N ILE A 21 3.38 3.82 5.95
CA ILE A 21 2.96 3.15 7.20
C ILE A 21 3.37 1.68 7.24
N ALA A 22 3.56 1.02 6.09
CA ALA A 22 3.99 -0.36 6.04
C ALA A 22 4.52 -0.79 4.66
N GLU A 23 5.39 -1.80 4.66
CA GLU A 23 5.67 -2.66 3.51
C GLU A 23 4.98 -4.00 3.71
N VAL A 24 4.11 -4.39 2.78
CA VAL A 24 3.28 -5.59 2.89
C VAL A 24 3.60 -6.54 1.72
N PRO A 25 3.94 -7.80 1.99
CA PRO A 25 4.07 -8.80 0.93
C PRO A 25 2.78 -8.90 0.11
N ARG A 26 2.90 -8.92 -1.22
CA ARG A 26 1.72 -9.01 -2.11
C ARG A 26 0.91 -10.26 -1.78
N PRO A 27 -0.37 -10.13 -1.42
CA PRO A 27 -1.23 -11.29 -1.17
C PRO A 27 -1.34 -12.15 -2.45
N PRO A 28 -1.17 -13.48 -2.35
CA PRO A 28 -1.29 -14.36 -3.50
C PRO A 28 -2.76 -14.47 -3.96
N GLY A 29 -2.98 -14.78 -5.23
CA GLY A 29 -4.30 -15.08 -5.77
C GLY A 29 -5.23 -13.88 -6.00
N LEU A 30 -4.80 -12.64 -5.68
CA LEU A 30 -5.61 -11.44 -5.88
C LEU A 30 -5.19 -10.64 -7.14
N PRO A 31 -6.17 -10.19 -7.96
CA PRO A 31 -5.95 -9.18 -8.99
C PRO A 31 -5.40 -7.88 -8.38
N ALA A 32 -4.64 -7.10 -9.14
CA ALA A 32 -3.89 -5.93 -8.65
C ALA A 32 -4.75 -4.96 -7.80
N LYS A 33 -5.94 -4.58 -8.27
CA LYS A 33 -6.85 -3.67 -7.54
C LYS A 33 -7.27 -4.23 -6.18
N ARG A 34 -7.66 -5.51 -6.12
CA ARG A 34 -8.06 -6.17 -4.85
C ARG A 34 -6.85 -6.40 -3.94
N GLY A 35 -5.67 -6.66 -4.51
CA GLY A 35 -4.42 -6.83 -3.78
C GLY A 35 -4.00 -5.56 -3.04
N ARG A 36 -4.18 -4.37 -3.64
CA ARG A 36 -3.90 -3.08 -3.00
C ARG A 36 -4.79 -2.84 -1.77
N ALA A 37 -6.11 -3.02 -1.92
CA ALA A 37 -7.05 -2.87 -0.81
C ALA A 37 -6.77 -3.88 0.33
N ALA A 38 -6.44 -5.13 -0.02
CA ALA A 38 -6.03 -6.13 0.96
C ALA A 38 -4.73 -5.73 1.68
N ALA A 39 -3.74 -5.20 0.96
CA ALA A 39 -2.50 -4.72 1.57
C ALA A 39 -2.73 -3.57 2.56
N ILE A 40 -3.64 -2.64 2.26
CA ILE A 40 -4.02 -1.55 3.17
C ILE A 40 -4.61 -2.12 4.47
N ARG A 41 -5.56 -3.07 4.38
CA ARG A 41 -6.15 -3.71 5.56
C ARG A 41 -5.13 -4.48 6.38
N ILE A 42 -4.20 -5.18 5.73
CA ILE A 42 -3.12 -5.90 6.40
C ILE A 42 -2.18 -4.92 7.12
N ALA A 43 -1.83 -3.80 6.49
CA ALA A 43 -0.99 -2.77 7.09
C ALA A 43 -1.65 -2.12 8.32
N LEU A 44 -2.96 -1.90 8.27
CA LEU A 44 -3.70 -1.27 9.36
C LEU A 44 -4.07 -2.24 10.49
N GLY A 45 -4.21 -3.54 10.19
CA GLY A 45 -4.81 -4.51 11.13
C GLY A 45 -6.30 -4.24 11.42
N ARG A 46 -6.93 -3.29 10.71
CA ARG A 46 -8.34 -2.89 10.80
C ARG A 46 -8.85 -2.42 9.45
N GLU A 47 -10.15 -2.17 9.35
CA GLU A 47 -10.72 -1.49 8.17
C GLU A 47 -10.39 0.01 8.23
N PRO A 48 -10.10 0.66 7.08
CA PRO A 48 -10.03 2.11 6.98
C PRO A 48 -11.28 2.79 7.54
N GLU A 49 -11.09 3.84 8.33
CA GLU A 49 -12.19 4.64 8.88
C GLU A 49 -12.62 5.73 7.88
N PRO A 50 -13.88 6.20 7.96
CA PRO A 50 -14.33 7.34 7.17
C PRO A 50 -13.45 8.57 7.41
N GLY A 51 -12.95 9.17 6.33
CA GLY A 51 -12.05 10.33 6.38
C GLY A 51 -10.57 9.98 6.25
N GLU A 52 -10.19 8.72 6.44
CA GLU A 52 -8.82 8.28 6.17
C GLU A 52 -8.61 8.02 4.67
N SER A 53 -7.45 8.42 4.17
CA SER A 53 -7.06 8.19 2.77
C SER A 53 -5.78 7.38 2.70
N PHE A 54 -5.81 6.33 1.89
CA PHE A 54 -4.71 5.38 1.76
C PHE A 54 -4.37 5.13 0.30
N ALA A 55 -3.08 4.88 0.06
CA ALA A 55 -2.58 4.44 -1.23
C ALA A 55 -1.69 3.21 -1.04
N ALA A 56 -1.62 2.36 -2.06
CA ALA A 56 -0.71 1.22 -2.09
C ALA A 56 -0.08 1.08 -3.48
N LEU A 57 1.25 1.18 -3.54
CA LEU A 57 2.04 1.07 -4.76
C LEU A 57 2.92 -0.18 -4.70
N GLN A 58 3.24 -0.79 -5.85
CA GLN A 58 4.29 -1.80 -5.83
C GLN A 58 5.63 -1.15 -5.47
N ARG A 59 6.48 -1.87 -4.74
CA ARG A 59 7.79 -1.33 -4.32
C ARG A 59 8.65 -0.88 -5.50
N SER A 60 8.57 -1.54 -6.64
CA SER A 60 9.23 -1.12 -7.88
C SER A 60 8.68 0.19 -8.43
N GLU A 61 7.35 0.35 -8.46
CA GLU A 61 6.70 1.61 -8.88
C GLU A 61 7.09 2.76 -7.96
N TRP A 62 7.12 2.51 -6.64
CA TRP A 62 7.50 3.50 -5.65
C TRP A 62 8.96 3.95 -5.80
N ARG A 63 9.91 3.01 -5.96
CA ARG A 63 11.32 3.35 -6.18
C ARG A 63 11.50 4.20 -7.43
N ASN A 64 10.88 3.80 -8.54
CA ASN A 64 10.95 4.56 -9.79
C ASN A 64 10.40 5.99 -9.63
N ALA A 65 9.41 6.20 -8.75
CA ALA A 65 8.83 7.52 -8.48
C ALA A 65 9.69 8.39 -7.54
N GLN A 66 10.72 7.84 -6.90
CA GLN A 66 11.69 8.60 -6.09
C GLN A 66 12.92 9.04 -6.89
N ASP A 67 13.18 8.41 -8.03
CA ASP A 67 14.33 8.67 -8.90
C ASP A 67 14.06 9.81 -9.93
N VAL A 68 12.94 10.53 -9.78
CA VAL A 68 12.55 11.73 -10.57
C VAL A 68 12.66 12.99 -9.72
#